data_AF-W5WMI6-F1
#
_entry.id   AF-W5WMI6-F1
#
_cell.length_a   1.000
_cell.length_b   1.000
_cell.length_c   1.000
_cell.angle_alpha   90.00
_cell.angle_beta   90.00
_cell.angle_gamma   90.00
#
_symmetry.space_group_name_H-M   'P 1'
#
loop_
_entity.id
_entity.type
_entity.pdbx_description
1 polymer ?
#
loop_
_entity_poly.entity_id
_entity_poly.type
_entity_poly.pdbx_seq_one_letter_code
_entity_poly.pdbx_strand_id
1 'polypeptide(L)'
;MKTLLRNVILGEWLVGYLMVIGLLCTPFFQTDSWRHTVLGSLPAQPTAGVAVLCLALALSWRSLLRRDFVWLGPARLTWDDFGTGRVRTMNRRLLGGWALRLLVVAYVTAVTAQVHGWRPEFVPVGCALLAVTAALTLLAARRAAPAPVRWAEQAVPLLFAAAPLAVLPAWWGLTAAVTLAALVLVFVPGRSAAASAGRVDLLEGWNSRVLRQVSVAFMDVMALLPPGRPLPFPRSLSGRFVVLRFVLLGVLSRARYLTLTGLLALAVVMLPHVLPATGAVWWLGLGAFFATIPYAAALSELSRVPGLRRWLGCTDMELRVTAVCVLLVITIAWWAVTGFAFGWTLSGLLVSALAAAAVVRTVTKPMLDFDKLGEVAVPGMTVAPVGLIAQLATGLDVLVGGAAVLQFLPMSAITVLAVAGLFGFAVWRRPHE
;
A
#
# COMPACT_ATOMS: atom_id res chain seq x y z
N MET A 1 40.02 19.55 0.88
CA MET A 1 38.61 19.75 1.32
C MET A 1 37.62 18.83 0.61
N LYS A 2 37.52 18.81 -0.74
CA LYS A 2 36.61 17.90 -1.48
C LYS A 2 36.82 16.39 -1.19
N THR A 3 38.05 15.95 -1.02
CA THR A 3 38.40 14.55 -0.70
C THR A 3 38.03 14.16 0.73
N LEU A 4 38.19 15.07 1.70
CA LEU A 4 37.76 14.88 3.08
C LEU A 4 36.23 14.80 3.16
N LEU A 5 35.51 15.72 2.51
CA LEU A 5 34.04 15.68 2.46
C LEU A 5 33.51 14.41 1.81
N ARG A 6 34.15 13.95 0.72
CA ARG A 6 33.76 12.71 0.04
C ARG A 6 33.97 11.48 0.94
N ASN A 7 35.05 11.44 1.70
CA ASN A 7 35.35 10.32 2.60
C ASN A 7 34.44 10.29 3.83
N VAL A 8 34.08 11.45 4.39
CA VAL A 8 33.09 11.54 5.47
C VAL A 8 31.72 11.07 4.99
N ILE A 9 31.27 11.57 3.84
CA ILE A 9 29.99 11.16 3.24
C ILE A 9 29.99 9.65 2.94
N LEU A 10 31.05 9.11 2.33
CA LEU A 10 31.16 7.66 2.09
C LEU A 10 31.17 6.83 3.39
N GLY A 11 31.81 7.33 4.44
CA GLY A 11 31.82 6.69 5.76
C GLY A 11 30.42 6.62 6.36
N GLU A 12 29.66 7.71 6.32
CA GLU A 12 28.27 7.77 6.81
C GLU A 12 27.35 6.81 6.04
N TRP A 13 27.44 6.79 4.70
CA TRP A 13 26.67 5.84 3.90
C TRP A 13 27.05 4.40 4.19
N LEU A 14 28.34 4.09 4.34
CA LEU A 14 28.81 2.75 4.66
C LEU A 14 28.27 2.27 6.01
N VAL A 15 28.36 3.10 7.05
CA VAL A 15 27.79 2.79 8.37
C VAL A 15 26.29 2.57 8.28
N GLY A 16 25.57 3.44 7.56
CA GLY A 16 24.13 3.27 7.33
C GLY A 16 23.80 1.95 6.63
N TYR A 17 24.54 1.58 5.59
CA TYR A 17 24.36 0.30 4.90
C TYR A 17 24.65 -0.90 5.81
N LEU A 18 25.74 -0.85 6.58
CA LEU A 18 26.08 -1.91 7.53
C LEU A 18 25.02 -2.04 8.62
N MET A 19 24.45 -0.94 9.13
CA MET A 19 23.34 -0.98 10.08
C MET A 19 22.08 -1.60 9.47
N VAL A 20 21.71 -1.23 8.25
CA VAL A 20 20.55 -1.81 7.56
C VAL A 20 20.76 -3.31 7.33
N ILE A 21 21.94 -3.71 6.85
CA ILE A 21 22.28 -5.13 6.64
C ILE A 21 22.25 -5.88 7.99
N GLY A 22 22.86 -5.32 9.03
CA GLY A 22 22.83 -5.89 10.37
C GLY A 22 21.40 -6.10 10.87
N LEU A 23 20.53 -5.09 10.73
CA LEU A 23 19.11 -5.15 11.09
C LEU A 23 18.37 -6.25 10.31
N LEU A 24 18.58 -6.32 9.00
CA LEU A 24 17.99 -7.35 8.14
C LEU A 24 18.50 -8.76 8.45
N CYS A 25 19.70 -8.88 9.01
CA CYS A 25 20.25 -10.17 9.44
C CYS A 25 19.75 -10.62 10.82
N THR A 26 19.21 -9.71 11.65
CA THR A 26 18.78 -10.04 13.02
C THR A 26 17.80 -11.22 13.13
N PRO A 27 16.82 -11.42 12.22
CA PRO A 27 15.90 -12.56 12.34
C PRO A 27 16.58 -13.91 12.21
N PHE A 28 17.72 -13.98 11.52
CA PHE A 28 18.49 -15.22 11.31
C PHE A 28 19.43 -15.51 12.49
N PHE A 29 20.05 -14.49 13.08
CA PHE A 29 20.98 -14.67 14.20
C PHE A 29 20.32 -14.66 15.57
N GLN A 30 19.21 -13.95 15.73
CA GLN A 30 18.44 -13.84 16.98
C GLN A 30 17.04 -14.46 16.82
N THR A 31 16.98 -15.64 16.20
CA THR A 31 15.72 -16.30 15.85
C THR A 31 14.81 -16.47 17.08
N ASP A 32 15.37 -16.84 18.23
CA ASP A 32 14.59 -17.08 19.46
C ASP A 32 13.97 -15.80 20.02
N SER A 33 14.70 -14.69 20.01
CA SER A 33 14.15 -13.37 20.40
C SER A 33 13.01 -12.96 19.48
N TRP A 34 13.19 -13.11 18.17
CA TRP A 34 12.16 -12.79 17.19
C TRP A 34 10.93 -13.70 17.33
N ARG A 35 11.12 -15.01 17.55
CA ARG A 35 10.03 -15.94 17.84
C ARG A 35 9.25 -15.54 19.07
N HIS A 36 9.94 -15.22 20.17
CA HIS A 36 9.29 -14.76 21.39
C HIS A 36 8.48 -13.47 21.16
N THR A 37 9.02 -12.50 20.42
CA THR A 37 8.31 -11.24 20.13
C THR A 37 7.12 -11.44 19.18
N VAL A 38 7.26 -12.27 18.15
CA VAL A 38 6.27 -12.46 17.08
C VAL A 38 5.17 -13.44 17.49
N LEU A 39 5.57 -14.59 18.02
CA LEU A 39 4.67 -15.70 18.35
C LEU A 39 4.21 -15.65 19.82
N GLY A 40 4.97 -14.99 20.70
CA GLY A 40 4.72 -15.05 22.14
C GLY A 40 4.90 -16.47 22.65
N SER A 41 3.90 -16.96 23.39
CA SER A 41 3.84 -18.33 23.90
C SER A 41 3.18 -19.33 22.94
N LEU A 42 2.72 -18.88 21.77
CA LEU A 42 1.96 -19.72 20.85
C LEU A 42 2.88 -20.57 19.97
N PRO A 43 2.46 -21.81 19.60
CA PRO A 43 3.25 -22.67 18.75
C PRO A 43 3.36 -22.08 17.33
N ALA A 44 4.53 -22.25 16.72
CA ALA A 44 4.76 -21.84 15.35
C ALA A 44 3.86 -22.62 14.38
N GLN A 45 3.18 -21.91 13.48
CA GLN A 45 2.37 -22.49 12.42
C GLN A 45 3.14 -22.44 11.08
N PRO A 46 3.61 -23.58 10.54
CA PRO A 46 4.37 -23.59 9.28
C PRO A 46 3.58 -23.03 8.09
N THR A 47 2.25 -23.22 8.10
CA THR A 47 1.32 -22.74 7.07
C THR A 47 1.26 -21.22 6.98
N ALA A 48 1.53 -20.50 8.07
CA ALA A 48 1.54 -19.04 8.08
C ALA A 48 2.62 -18.45 7.16
N GLY A 49 3.80 -19.07 7.10
CA GLY A 49 4.86 -18.63 6.19
C GLY A 49 4.49 -18.80 4.71
N VAL A 50 3.75 -19.87 4.36
CA VAL A 50 3.27 -20.09 2.99
C VAL A 50 2.22 -19.03 2.61
N ALA A 51 1.32 -18.68 3.53
CA ALA A 51 0.38 -17.59 3.32
C ALA A 51 1.09 -16.24 3.07
N VAL A 52 2.14 -15.94 3.84
CA VAL A 52 2.96 -14.74 3.62
C VAL A 52 3.64 -14.77 2.26
N LEU A 53 4.22 -15.91 1.85
CA LEU A 53 4.81 -16.07 0.52
C LEU A 53 3.78 -15.77 -0.57
N CYS A 54 2.59 -16.36 -0.50
CA CYS A 54 1.53 -16.17 -1.49
C CYS A 54 1.08 -14.70 -1.56
N LEU A 55 0.88 -14.06 -0.41
CA LEU A 55 0.52 -12.64 -0.32
C LEU A 55 1.63 -11.73 -0.87
N ALA A 56 2.89 -11.98 -0.51
CA ALA A 56 4.03 -11.19 -0.96
C ALA A 56 4.24 -11.32 -2.49
N LEU A 57 4.07 -12.53 -3.02
CA LEU A 57 4.07 -12.80 -4.46
C LEU A 57 2.89 -12.10 -5.16
N ALA A 58 1.68 -12.12 -4.59
CA ALA A 58 0.52 -11.41 -5.14
C ALA A 58 0.72 -9.88 -5.18
N LEU A 59 1.27 -9.30 -4.11
CA LEU A 59 1.62 -7.88 -4.05
C LEU A 59 2.70 -7.54 -5.08
N SER A 60 3.73 -8.38 -5.20
CA SER A 60 4.78 -8.26 -6.21
C SER A 60 4.16 -8.30 -7.63
N TRP A 61 3.30 -9.29 -7.91
CA TRP A 61 2.57 -9.41 -9.16
C TRP A 61 1.81 -8.13 -9.50
N ARG A 62 0.92 -7.71 -8.60
CA ARG A 62 0.12 -6.51 -8.76
C ARG A 62 0.99 -5.29 -9.07
N SER A 63 2.07 -5.12 -8.31
CA SER A 63 2.93 -3.95 -8.45
C SER A 63 3.62 -3.87 -9.82
N LEU A 64 3.88 -5.01 -10.47
CA LEU A 64 4.42 -5.07 -11.83
C LEU A 64 3.36 -4.80 -12.90
N LEU A 65 2.10 -5.22 -12.67
CA LEU A 65 0.98 -4.94 -13.57
C LEU A 65 0.66 -3.45 -13.73
N ARG A 66 1.12 -2.60 -12.80
CA ARG A 66 1.03 -1.14 -12.93
C ARG A 66 1.89 -0.58 -14.06
N ARG A 67 2.87 -1.36 -14.54
CA ARG A 67 3.78 -1.01 -15.62
C ARG A 67 4.51 0.32 -15.42
N ASP A 68 4.89 0.64 -14.18
CA ASP A 68 5.68 1.84 -13.82
C ASP A 68 7.07 1.91 -14.51
N PHE A 69 7.47 0.88 -15.27
CA PHE A 69 8.68 0.86 -16.10
C PHE A 69 8.48 1.52 -17.48
N VAL A 70 7.23 1.73 -17.91
CA VAL A 70 6.86 2.34 -19.20
C VAL A 70 6.86 3.85 -19.04
N TRP A 71 8.00 4.47 -19.29
CA TRP A 71 8.15 5.92 -19.34
C TRP A 71 9.40 6.31 -20.11
N LEU A 72 9.38 7.47 -20.76
CA LEU A 72 10.56 8.10 -21.34
C LEU A 72 10.47 9.61 -21.15
N GLY A 73 11.60 10.24 -20.84
CA GLY A 73 11.65 11.69 -20.73
C GLY A 73 11.38 12.34 -22.09
N PRO A 74 10.75 13.52 -22.13
CA PRO A 74 10.37 14.20 -23.37
C PRO A 74 11.56 14.46 -24.29
N ALA A 75 12.71 14.85 -23.73
CA ALA A 75 13.96 15.03 -24.47
C ALA A 75 14.52 13.73 -25.06
N ARG A 76 14.17 12.55 -24.50
CA ARG A 76 14.55 11.27 -25.12
C ARG A 76 13.57 10.87 -26.21
N LEU A 77 12.28 11.13 -26.03
CA LEU A 77 11.26 10.85 -27.05
C LEU A 77 11.55 11.58 -28.38
N THR A 78 12.09 12.80 -28.33
CA THR A 78 12.47 13.55 -29.55
C THR A 78 13.55 12.87 -30.38
N TRP A 79 14.48 12.12 -29.76
CA TRP A 79 15.65 11.54 -30.44
C TRP A 79 15.57 10.01 -30.57
N ASP A 80 15.01 9.32 -29.57
CA ASP A 80 14.93 7.85 -29.50
C ASP A 80 13.69 7.27 -30.21
N ASP A 81 12.74 8.08 -30.67
CA ASP A 81 11.54 7.58 -31.39
C ASP A 81 11.90 6.86 -32.70
N PHE A 82 13.10 7.10 -33.24
CA PHE A 82 13.60 6.49 -34.46
C PHE A 82 14.56 5.30 -34.24
N GLY A 83 14.83 4.90 -32.99
CA GLY A 83 15.84 3.87 -32.65
C GLY A 83 15.31 2.65 -31.88
N THR A 84 16.02 1.52 -31.96
CA THR A 84 15.69 0.28 -31.21
C THR A 84 16.02 0.35 -29.71
N GLY A 85 16.69 1.41 -29.26
CA GLY A 85 17.12 1.60 -27.86
C GLY A 85 15.96 1.71 -26.86
N ARG A 86 14.77 2.12 -27.32
CA ARG A 86 13.56 2.30 -26.50
C ARG A 86 13.14 1.02 -25.78
N VAL A 87 12.91 -0.06 -26.54
CA VAL A 87 12.43 -1.34 -25.99
C VAL A 87 13.46 -1.96 -25.05
N ARG A 88 14.75 -1.89 -25.41
CA ARG A 88 15.85 -2.40 -24.58
C ARG A 88 15.91 -1.69 -23.22
N THR A 89 15.75 -0.37 -23.20
CA THR A 89 15.76 0.42 -21.97
C THR A 89 14.58 0.08 -21.06
N MET A 90 13.37 -0.05 -21.62
CA MET A 90 12.17 -0.44 -20.86
C MET A 90 12.30 -1.86 -20.31
N ASN A 91 12.81 -2.81 -21.10
CA ASN A 91 13.04 -4.19 -20.66
C ASN A 91 14.06 -4.27 -19.53
N ARG A 92 15.16 -3.50 -19.58
CA ARG A 92 16.14 -3.43 -18.49
C ARG A 92 15.50 -2.94 -17.19
N ARG A 93 14.65 -1.91 -17.26
CA ARG A 93 13.92 -1.38 -16.09
C ARG A 93 12.90 -2.37 -15.54
N LEU A 94 12.16 -3.05 -16.42
CA LEU A 94 11.25 -4.12 -16.04
C LEU A 94 12.02 -5.23 -15.31
N LEU A 95 13.12 -5.72 -15.87
CA LEU A 95 13.92 -6.78 -15.27
C LEU A 95 14.52 -6.35 -13.92
N GLY A 96 15.07 -5.14 -13.82
CA GLY A 96 15.59 -4.61 -12.56
C GLY A 96 14.50 -4.47 -11.49
N GLY A 97 13.33 -3.95 -11.87
CA GLY A 97 12.19 -3.83 -10.96
C GLY A 97 11.61 -5.19 -10.55
N TRP A 98 11.56 -6.16 -11.46
CA TRP A 98 11.13 -7.53 -11.20
C TRP A 98 12.09 -8.24 -10.26
N ALA A 99 13.40 -8.20 -10.54
CA ALA A 99 14.44 -8.83 -9.72
C ALA A 99 14.45 -8.26 -8.30
N LEU A 100 14.36 -6.94 -8.15
CA LEU A 100 14.30 -6.29 -6.83
C LEU A 100 13.10 -6.76 -6.00
N ARG A 101 11.91 -6.86 -6.61
CA ARG A 101 10.71 -7.32 -5.91
C ARG A 101 10.82 -8.79 -5.51
N LEU A 102 11.37 -9.64 -6.39
CA LEU A 102 11.59 -11.05 -6.06
C LEU A 102 12.62 -11.23 -4.95
N LEU A 103 13.67 -10.42 -4.94
CA LEU A 103 14.64 -10.41 -3.85
C LEU A 103 13.95 -10.08 -2.52
N VAL A 104 13.10 -9.06 -2.48
CA VAL A 104 12.31 -8.70 -1.29
C VAL A 104 11.37 -9.83 -0.88
N VAL A 105 10.65 -10.43 -1.83
CA VAL A 105 9.77 -11.58 -1.54
C VAL A 105 10.56 -12.76 -0.99
N ALA A 106 11.69 -13.11 -1.60
CA ALA A 106 12.55 -14.21 -1.16
C ALA A 106 13.09 -13.95 0.25
N TYR A 107 13.53 -12.72 0.54
CA TYR A 107 13.98 -12.32 1.87
C TYR A 107 12.87 -12.43 2.91
N VAL A 108 11.69 -11.83 2.66
CA VAL A 108 10.54 -11.91 3.58
C VAL A 108 10.15 -13.37 3.82
N THR A 109 10.14 -14.20 2.78
CA THR A 109 9.84 -15.64 2.90
C THR A 109 10.89 -16.37 3.73
N ALA A 110 12.17 -16.07 3.54
CA ALA A 110 13.24 -16.68 4.32
C ALA A 110 13.15 -16.30 5.80
N VAL A 111 12.85 -15.03 6.10
CA VAL A 111 12.62 -14.56 7.47
C VAL A 111 11.42 -15.26 8.09
N THR A 112 10.27 -15.34 7.40
CA THR A 112 9.10 -16.02 7.95
C THR A 112 9.31 -17.52 8.08
N ALA A 113 10.00 -18.17 7.15
CA ALA A 113 10.37 -19.57 7.23
C ALA A 113 11.27 -19.85 8.45
N GLN A 114 12.24 -18.98 8.70
CA GLN A 114 13.13 -19.07 9.86
C GLN A 114 12.36 -18.89 11.18
N VAL A 115 11.55 -17.84 11.28
CA VAL A 115 10.79 -17.54 12.50
C VAL A 115 9.72 -18.60 12.77
N HIS A 116 8.96 -19.04 11.76
CA HIS A 116 7.91 -20.05 11.93
C HIS A 116 8.42 -21.50 11.86
N GLY A 117 9.71 -21.73 11.63
CA GLY A 117 10.30 -23.06 11.61
C GLY A 117 9.73 -23.95 10.50
N TRP A 118 9.90 -23.52 9.24
CA TRP A 118 9.49 -24.33 8.09
C TRP A 118 10.09 -25.74 8.13
N ARG A 119 9.23 -26.73 7.93
CA ARG A 119 9.68 -28.11 7.69
C ARG A 119 10.42 -28.17 6.35
N PRO A 120 11.44 -29.03 6.20
CA PRO A 120 12.19 -29.19 4.95
C PRO A 120 11.30 -29.46 3.73
N GLU A 121 10.17 -30.15 3.93
CA GLU A 121 9.15 -30.45 2.91
C GLU A 121 8.55 -29.20 2.25
N PHE A 122 8.46 -28.07 2.96
CA PHE A 122 7.88 -26.83 2.43
C PHE A 122 8.86 -26.03 1.56
N VAL A 123 10.17 -26.26 1.69
CA VAL A 123 11.20 -25.55 0.94
C VAL A 123 11.03 -25.74 -0.58
N PRO A 124 10.94 -26.97 -1.13
CA PRO A 124 10.78 -27.15 -2.58
C PRO A 124 9.46 -26.55 -3.09
N VAL A 125 8.39 -26.62 -2.29
CA VAL A 125 7.08 -26.03 -2.64
C VAL A 125 7.17 -24.50 -2.70
N GLY A 126 7.80 -23.87 -1.70
CA GLY A 126 8.03 -22.43 -1.67
C GLY A 126 8.89 -21.96 -2.84
N CYS A 127 9.99 -22.68 -3.15
CA CYS A 127 10.84 -22.39 -4.31
C CYS A 127 10.08 -22.52 -5.63
N ALA A 128 9.25 -23.57 -5.80
CA ALA A 128 8.44 -23.77 -6.99
C ALA A 128 7.40 -22.65 -7.16
N LEU A 129 6.67 -22.30 -6.09
CA LEU A 129 5.71 -21.19 -6.09
C LEU A 129 6.36 -19.85 -6.43
N LEU A 130 7.54 -19.59 -5.87
CA LEU A 130 8.33 -18.40 -6.16
C LEU A 130 8.72 -18.36 -7.64
N ALA A 131 9.30 -19.44 -8.16
CA ALA A 131 9.79 -19.52 -9.54
C ALA A 131 8.66 -19.41 -10.57
N VAL A 132 7.57 -20.14 -10.38
CA VAL A 132 6.42 -20.11 -11.31
C VAL A 132 5.77 -18.73 -11.28
N THR A 133 5.48 -18.19 -10.10
CA THR A 133 4.89 -16.85 -9.99
C THR A 133 5.84 -15.77 -10.52
N ALA A 134 7.14 -15.89 -10.29
CA ALA A 134 8.16 -15.01 -10.87
C ALA A 134 8.12 -15.00 -12.41
N ALA A 135 8.03 -16.17 -13.04
CA ALA A 135 7.91 -16.28 -14.49
C ALA A 135 6.60 -15.67 -15.00
N LEU A 136 5.48 -15.94 -14.32
CA LEU A 136 4.17 -15.42 -14.71
C LEU A 136 4.02 -13.93 -14.57
N THR A 137 4.53 -13.37 -13.48
CA THR A 137 4.53 -11.92 -13.27
C THR A 137 5.33 -11.22 -14.35
N LEU A 138 6.49 -11.77 -14.72
CA LEU A 138 7.31 -11.23 -15.80
C LEU A 138 6.59 -11.31 -17.15
N LEU A 139 5.97 -12.46 -17.46
CA LEU A 139 5.22 -12.66 -18.71
C LEU A 139 4.02 -11.69 -18.79
N ALA A 140 3.23 -11.60 -17.73
CA ALA A 140 2.07 -10.70 -17.62
C ALA A 140 2.48 -9.22 -17.68
N ALA A 141 3.62 -8.86 -17.10
CA ALA A 141 4.13 -7.49 -17.17
C ALA A 141 4.65 -7.12 -18.57
N ARG A 142 5.27 -8.08 -19.29
CA ARG A 142 5.80 -7.88 -20.64
C ARG A 142 4.72 -7.71 -21.70
N ARG A 143 3.53 -8.26 -21.49
CA ARG A 143 2.43 -8.22 -22.46
C ARG A 143 1.48 -7.06 -22.21
N ALA A 144 0.91 -6.50 -23.27
CA ALA A 144 -0.23 -5.59 -23.22
C ALA A 144 -1.52 -6.37 -23.43
N ALA A 145 -2.22 -6.69 -22.35
CA ALA A 145 -3.51 -7.36 -22.44
C ALA A 145 -4.62 -6.44 -22.99
N PRO A 146 -5.56 -6.99 -23.78
CA PRO A 146 -6.76 -6.29 -24.22
C PRO A 146 -7.66 -5.94 -23.02
N ALA A 147 -8.50 -4.91 -23.17
CA ALA A 147 -9.32 -4.34 -22.09
C ALA A 147 -10.11 -5.37 -21.23
N PRO A 148 -10.83 -6.36 -21.78
CA PRO A 148 -11.56 -7.33 -20.95
C PRO A 148 -10.64 -8.23 -20.12
N VAL A 149 -9.48 -8.60 -20.67
CA VAL A 149 -8.50 -9.47 -20.00
C VAL A 149 -7.76 -8.72 -18.87
N ARG A 150 -7.65 -7.38 -18.94
CA ARG A 150 -7.00 -6.58 -17.89
C ARG A 150 -7.68 -6.70 -16.53
N TRP A 151 -9.01 -6.86 -16.49
CA TRP A 151 -9.72 -7.05 -15.22
C TRP A 151 -9.38 -8.42 -14.62
N ALA A 152 -9.38 -9.47 -15.43
CA ALA A 152 -8.96 -10.80 -15.02
C ALA A 152 -7.50 -10.83 -14.52
N GLU A 153 -6.57 -10.14 -15.22
CA GLU A 153 -5.17 -10.01 -14.78
C GLU A 153 -5.04 -9.40 -13.38
N GLN A 154 -5.93 -8.48 -13.00
CA GLN A 154 -5.92 -7.84 -11.69
C GLN A 154 -6.58 -8.71 -10.60
N ALA A 155 -7.45 -9.64 -10.98
CA ALA A 155 -8.10 -10.59 -10.08
C ALA A 155 -7.20 -11.78 -9.74
N VAL A 156 -6.32 -12.22 -10.66
CA VAL A 156 -5.42 -13.37 -10.45
C VAL A 156 -4.57 -13.25 -9.17
N PRO A 157 -3.90 -12.11 -8.88
CA PRO A 157 -3.15 -11.96 -7.62
C PRO A 157 -4.03 -12.11 -6.37
N LEU A 158 -5.29 -11.66 -6.44
CA LEU A 158 -6.22 -11.73 -5.32
C LEU A 158 -6.67 -13.18 -5.07
N LEU A 159 -7.00 -13.91 -6.13
CA LEU A 159 -7.31 -15.34 -6.04
C LEU A 159 -6.11 -16.14 -5.52
N PHE A 160 -4.90 -15.82 -5.99
CA PHE A 160 -3.67 -16.45 -5.53
C PHE A 160 -3.38 -16.17 -4.06
N ALA A 161 -3.59 -14.95 -3.58
CA ALA A 161 -3.45 -14.60 -2.16
C ALA A 161 -4.54 -15.21 -1.27
N ALA A 162 -5.74 -15.46 -1.81
CA ALA A 162 -6.85 -16.08 -1.09
C ALA A 162 -6.74 -17.61 -1.02
N ALA A 163 -6.03 -18.24 -1.96
CA ALA A 163 -5.95 -19.69 -2.06
C ALA A 163 -5.45 -20.41 -0.77
N PRO A 164 -4.50 -19.87 0.01
CA PRO A 164 -4.11 -20.47 1.30
C PRO A 164 -5.25 -20.49 2.34
N LEU A 165 -6.26 -19.61 2.24
CA LEU A 165 -7.43 -19.63 3.14
C LEU A 165 -8.39 -20.77 2.81
N ALA A 166 -8.50 -21.14 1.53
CA ALA A 166 -9.49 -22.09 1.06
C ALA A 166 -9.02 -23.55 1.08
N VAL A 167 -7.70 -23.79 1.14
CA VAL A 167 -7.12 -25.11 0.88
C VAL A 167 -6.17 -25.51 2.02
N LEU A 168 -6.75 -26.09 3.07
CA LEU A 168 -6.06 -26.92 4.05
C LEU A 168 -6.63 -28.34 3.86
N PRO A 169 -5.95 -29.31 3.19
CA PRO A 169 -4.50 -29.53 3.05
C PRO A 169 -3.99 -29.81 1.61
N ALA A 170 -4.73 -29.48 0.55
CA ALA A 170 -4.39 -29.83 -0.84
C ALA A 170 -3.53 -28.77 -1.58
N TRP A 171 -2.37 -28.42 -1.04
CA TRP A 171 -1.45 -27.41 -1.63
C TRP A 171 -0.97 -27.78 -3.06
N TRP A 172 -1.00 -29.06 -3.43
CA TRP A 172 -0.82 -29.51 -4.82
C TRP A 172 -1.84 -28.93 -5.80
N GLY A 173 -3.08 -28.72 -5.35
CA GLY A 173 -4.13 -28.07 -6.15
C GLY A 173 -3.83 -26.60 -6.41
N LEU A 174 -3.19 -25.91 -5.46
CA LEU A 174 -2.75 -24.52 -5.61
C LEU A 174 -1.61 -24.42 -6.61
N THR A 175 -0.62 -25.31 -6.52
CA THR A 175 0.42 -25.40 -7.56
C THR A 175 -0.19 -25.71 -8.91
N ALA A 176 -1.06 -26.72 -9.02
CA ALA A 176 -1.69 -27.11 -10.29
C ALA A 176 -2.55 -26.00 -10.91
N ALA A 177 -3.31 -25.25 -10.11
CA ALA A 177 -4.10 -24.11 -10.57
C ALA A 177 -3.21 -22.97 -11.07
N VAL A 178 -2.08 -22.71 -10.41
CA VAL A 178 -1.09 -21.73 -10.85
C VAL A 178 -0.41 -22.20 -12.14
N THR A 179 -0.07 -23.48 -12.27
CA THR A 179 0.47 -24.05 -13.51
C THR A 179 -0.56 -24.03 -14.65
N LEU A 180 -1.84 -24.22 -14.37
CA LEU A 180 -2.91 -24.13 -15.36
C LEU A 180 -3.10 -22.68 -15.81
N ALA A 181 -3.14 -21.73 -14.87
CA ALA A 181 -3.17 -20.30 -15.16
C ALA A 181 -1.92 -19.90 -15.96
N ALA A 182 -0.75 -20.49 -15.64
CA ALA A 182 0.48 -20.31 -16.39
C ALA A 182 0.33 -20.73 -17.85
N LEU A 183 -0.19 -21.95 -18.06
CA LEU A 183 -0.44 -22.50 -19.37
C LEU A 183 -1.36 -21.55 -20.17
N VAL A 184 -2.50 -21.18 -19.61
CA VAL A 184 -3.46 -20.28 -20.26
C VAL A 184 -2.82 -18.93 -20.59
N LEU A 185 -2.05 -18.34 -19.67
CA LEU A 185 -1.38 -17.06 -19.89
C LEU A 185 -0.32 -17.10 -20.99
N VAL A 186 0.36 -18.24 -21.17
CA VAL A 186 1.32 -18.48 -22.26
C VAL A 186 0.62 -18.57 -23.62
N PHE A 187 -0.57 -19.17 -23.68
CA PHE A 187 -1.31 -19.34 -24.94
C PHE A 187 -2.16 -18.12 -25.34
N VAL A 188 -2.34 -17.12 -24.47
CA VAL A 188 -3.06 -15.88 -24.83
C VAL A 188 -2.13 -14.95 -25.64
N PRO A 189 -2.47 -14.63 -26.90
CA PRO A 189 -1.66 -13.73 -27.72
C PRO A 189 -1.63 -12.32 -27.11
N GLY A 190 -0.43 -11.74 -27.01
CA GLY A 190 -0.23 -10.40 -26.47
C GLY A 190 0.90 -9.66 -27.18
N ARG A 191 0.71 -8.36 -27.44
CA ARG A 191 1.79 -7.49 -27.94
C ARG A 191 2.71 -7.12 -26.78
N SER A 192 3.99 -6.87 -27.06
CA SER A 192 4.92 -6.36 -26.05
C SER A 192 4.43 -5.00 -25.53
N ALA A 193 4.28 -4.86 -24.21
CA ALA A 193 3.87 -3.62 -23.56
C ALA A 193 4.85 -2.47 -23.84
N ALA A 194 6.14 -2.78 -23.95
CA ALA A 194 7.16 -1.79 -24.30
C ALA A 194 7.10 -1.36 -25.78
N ALA A 195 6.71 -2.28 -26.67
CA ALA A 195 6.58 -1.97 -28.09
C ALA A 195 5.26 -1.25 -28.41
N SER A 196 4.18 -1.58 -27.68
CA SER A 196 2.84 -1.02 -27.89
C SER A 196 2.60 0.32 -27.20
N ALA A 197 3.48 0.75 -26.29
CA ALA A 197 3.31 2.00 -25.56
C ALA A 197 3.43 3.19 -26.52
N GLY A 198 2.39 4.01 -26.59
CA GLY A 198 2.38 5.23 -27.38
C GLY A 198 3.10 6.39 -26.68
N ARG A 199 3.29 7.49 -27.41
CA ARG A 199 3.90 8.71 -26.85
C ARG A 199 3.16 9.23 -25.61
N VAL A 200 1.83 9.16 -25.62
CA VAL A 200 0.98 9.60 -24.50
C VAL A 200 1.24 8.78 -23.25
N ASP A 201 1.26 7.45 -23.36
CA ASP A 201 1.53 6.54 -22.24
C ASP A 201 2.91 6.82 -21.61
N LEU A 202 3.91 7.09 -22.46
CA LEU A 202 5.28 7.35 -22.02
C LEU A 202 5.43 8.69 -21.29
N LEU A 203 4.74 9.73 -21.77
CA LEU A 203 4.70 11.03 -21.12
C LEU A 203 3.91 10.99 -19.80
N GLU A 204 2.78 10.29 -19.77
CA GLU A 204 2.00 10.10 -18.53
C GLU A 204 2.84 9.36 -17.47
N GLY A 205 3.56 8.31 -17.87
CA GLY A 205 4.48 7.58 -17.00
C GLY A 205 5.64 8.46 -16.49
N TRP A 206 6.20 9.31 -17.35
CA TRP A 206 7.24 10.27 -16.98
C TRP A 206 6.71 11.32 -15.98
N ASN A 207 5.58 11.95 -16.28
CA ASN A 207 4.96 12.95 -15.40
C ASN A 207 4.65 12.33 -14.03
N SER A 208 4.08 11.12 -13.99
CA SER A 208 3.82 10.38 -12.76
C SER A 208 5.08 10.09 -11.96
N ARG A 209 6.22 9.88 -12.64
CA ARG A 209 7.52 9.66 -11.99
C ARG A 209 8.08 10.97 -11.44
N VAL A 210 8.09 12.04 -12.24
CA VAL A 210 8.58 13.36 -11.82
C VAL A 210 7.79 13.85 -10.62
N LEU A 211 6.46 13.76 -10.66
CA LEU A 211 5.61 14.07 -9.52
C LEU A 211 6.02 13.28 -8.28
N ARG A 212 6.16 11.95 -8.38
CA ARG A 212 6.62 11.14 -7.24
C ARG A 212 8.01 11.54 -6.73
N GLN A 213 8.95 11.83 -7.62
CA GLN A 213 10.31 12.26 -7.23
C GLN A 213 10.29 13.61 -6.53
N VAL A 214 9.54 14.58 -7.06
CA VAL A 214 9.35 15.91 -6.46
C VAL A 214 8.65 15.76 -5.11
N SER A 215 7.56 14.99 -5.03
CA SER A 215 6.84 14.73 -3.79
C SER A 215 7.74 14.10 -2.73
N VAL A 216 8.59 13.13 -3.08
CA VAL A 216 9.57 12.55 -2.13
C VAL A 216 10.62 13.58 -1.71
N ALA A 217 11.15 14.37 -2.66
CA ALA A 217 12.17 15.39 -2.38
C ALA A 217 11.66 16.50 -1.45
N PHE A 218 10.40 16.92 -1.62
CA PHE A 218 9.72 17.88 -0.74
C PHE A 218 8.99 17.19 0.42
N MET A 219 9.15 15.89 0.58
CA MET A 219 8.50 15.08 1.62
C MET A 219 6.97 15.27 1.71
N ASP A 220 6.36 15.58 0.57
CA ASP A 220 4.93 15.75 0.43
C ASP A 220 4.25 14.40 0.21
N VAL A 221 3.99 13.72 1.34
CA VAL A 221 3.39 12.38 1.34
C VAL A 221 2.00 12.38 0.70
N MET A 222 1.21 13.46 0.80
CA MET A 222 -0.14 13.43 0.20
C MET A 222 -0.08 13.62 -1.32
N ALA A 223 0.95 14.27 -1.85
CA ALA A 223 1.17 14.31 -3.30
C ALA A 223 1.64 12.95 -3.87
N LEU A 224 1.92 11.94 -3.03
CA LEU A 224 2.12 10.56 -3.44
C LEU A 224 0.81 9.77 -3.56
N LEU A 225 -0.32 10.35 -3.11
CA LEU A 225 -1.61 9.73 -3.27
C LEU A 225 -1.95 9.57 -4.75
N PRO A 226 -2.65 8.49 -5.12
CA PRO A 226 -2.80 8.16 -6.50
C PRO A 226 -3.72 9.14 -7.25
N PRO A 227 -3.43 9.47 -8.52
CA PRO A 227 -4.32 10.29 -9.32
C PRO A 227 -5.61 9.55 -9.63
N GLY A 228 -6.72 10.29 -9.77
CA GLY A 228 -7.99 9.76 -10.27
C GLY A 228 -7.94 9.50 -11.78
N ARG A 229 -8.73 8.54 -12.27
CA ARG A 229 -9.00 8.40 -13.72
C ARG A 229 -10.16 9.29 -14.15
N PRO A 230 -10.16 9.77 -15.41
CA PRO A 230 -11.31 10.46 -15.95
C PRO A 230 -12.53 9.53 -15.92
N LEU A 231 -13.66 10.06 -15.47
CA LEU A 231 -14.94 9.36 -15.45
C LEU A 231 -15.80 9.82 -16.63
N PRO A 232 -16.61 8.94 -17.24
CA PRO A 232 -17.41 9.26 -18.43
C PRO A 232 -18.68 10.08 -18.10
N PHE A 233 -18.70 10.82 -16.99
CA PHE A 233 -19.90 11.49 -16.47
C PHE A 233 -19.75 13.03 -16.58
N PRO A 234 -19.99 13.63 -17.75
CA PRO A 234 -19.68 15.05 -18.02
C PRO A 234 -20.54 16.04 -17.20
N ARG A 235 -21.72 15.63 -16.72
CA ARG A 235 -22.63 16.48 -15.91
C ARG A 235 -22.67 16.08 -14.42
N SER A 236 -21.70 15.29 -13.98
CA SER A 236 -21.69 14.69 -12.63
C SER A 236 -21.59 15.70 -11.49
N LEU A 237 -21.05 16.89 -11.75
CA LEU A 237 -20.94 17.99 -10.77
C LEU A 237 -22.05 19.05 -10.89
N SER A 238 -23.06 18.84 -11.73
CA SER A 238 -24.20 19.76 -11.84
C SER A 238 -25.32 19.45 -10.82
N GLY A 239 -25.99 20.47 -10.29
CA GLY A 239 -27.19 20.31 -9.44
C GLY A 239 -26.93 20.31 -7.93
N ARG A 240 -27.85 19.70 -7.15
CA ARG A 240 -27.76 19.62 -5.67
C ARG A 240 -26.75 18.56 -5.21
N PHE A 241 -26.25 18.70 -3.98
CA PHE A 241 -25.27 17.80 -3.34
C PHE A 241 -23.93 17.68 -4.07
N VAL A 242 -23.42 18.81 -4.59
CA VAL A 242 -22.16 18.85 -5.36
C VAL A 242 -20.99 18.29 -4.56
N VAL A 243 -20.88 18.60 -3.27
CA VAL A 243 -19.80 18.12 -2.39
C VAL A 243 -19.81 16.60 -2.27
N LEU A 244 -20.97 16.01 -1.97
CA LEU A 244 -21.13 14.56 -1.86
C LEU A 244 -20.79 13.87 -3.19
N ARG A 245 -21.30 14.39 -4.31
CA ARG A 245 -21.00 13.86 -5.64
C ARG A 245 -19.51 13.96 -5.94
N PHE A 246 -18.88 15.08 -5.64
CA PHE A 246 -17.44 15.27 -5.84
C PHE A 246 -16.63 14.22 -5.07
N VAL A 247 -16.92 14.03 -3.77
CA VAL A 247 -16.23 13.03 -2.95
C VAL A 247 -16.45 11.63 -3.52
N LEU A 248 -17.68 11.25 -3.86
CA LEU A 248 -18.00 9.95 -4.46
C LEU A 248 -17.29 9.73 -5.80
N LEU A 249 -17.24 10.74 -6.68
CA LEU A 249 -16.49 10.68 -7.94
C LEU A 249 -14.98 10.57 -7.67
N GLY A 250 -14.49 11.20 -6.61
CA GLY A 250 -13.11 11.05 -6.11
C GLY A 250 -12.78 9.61 -5.72
N VAL A 251 -13.71 8.91 -5.06
CA VAL A 251 -13.61 7.47 -4.75
C VAL A 251 -13.69 6.63 -6.03
N LEU A 252 -14.70 6.85 -6.87
CA LEU A 252 -14.97 6.07 -8.08
C LEU A 252 -13.86 6.18 -9.13
N SER A 253 -13.28 7.37 -9.30
CA SER A 253 -12.12 7.60 -10.18
C SER A 253 -10.89 6.77 -9.75
N ARG A 254 -10.91 6.22 -8.52
CA ARG A 254 -9.85 5.40 -7.93
C ARG A 254 -10.30 3.96 -7.68
N ALA A 255 -11.41 3.50 -8.28
CA ALA A 255 -11.89 2.12 -8.17
C ALA A 255 -10.85 1.06 -8.58
N ARG A 256 -9.83 1.40 -9.38
CA ARG A 256 -8.68 0.51 -9.69
C ARG A 256 -7.90 0.07 -8.45
N TYR A 257 -8.03 0.77 -7.32
CA TYR A 257 -7.41 0.41 -6.05
C TYR A 257 -8.23 -0.61 -5.25
N LEU A 258 -9.44 -0.99 -5.68
CA LEU A 258 -10.24 -2.02 -5.01
C LEU A 258 -9.50 -3.35 -4.89
N THR A 259 -8.69 -3.69 -5.90
CA THR A 259 -7.89 -4.90 -5.86
C THR A 259 -6.71 -4.79 -4.86
N LEU A 260 -6.24 -3.57 -4.53
CA LEU A 260 -5.24 -3.36 -3.47
C LEU A 260 -5.92 -3.48 -2.11
N THR A 261 -7.07 -2.84 -1.96
CA THR A 261 -7.96 -2.99 -0.81
C THR A 261 -8.23 -4.48 -0.55
N GLY A 262 -8.59 -5.26 -1.57
CA GLY A 262 -8.80 -6.70 -1.42
C GLY A 262 -7.55 -7.47 -0.97
N LEU A 263 -6.37 -7.16 -1.52
CA LEU A 263 -5.10 -7.77 -1.04
C LEU A 263 -4.76 -7.35 0.39
N LEU A 264 -5.04 -6.11 0.78
CA LEU A 264 -4.87 -5.66 2.16
C LEU A 264 -5.86 -6.36 3.10
N ALA A 265 -7.09 -6.63 2.66
CA ALA A 265 -8.06 -7.38 3.45
C ALA A 265 -7.56 -8.80 3.70
N LEU A 266 -7.06 -9.46 2.64
CA LEU A 266 -6.41 -10.77 2.78
C LEU A 266 -5.17 -10.70 3.67
N ALA A 267 -4.34 -9.67 3.55
CA ALA A 267 -3.20 -9.46 4.44
C ALA A 267 -3.64 -9.38 5.90
N VAL A 268 -4.67 -8.57 6.19
CA VAL A 268 -5.22 -8.38 7.53
C VAL A 268 -5.80 -9.67 8.08
N VAL A 269 -6.43 -10.51 7.26
CA VAL A 269 -6.90 -11.84 7.67
C VAL A 269 -5.74 -12.81 7.95
N MET A 270 -4.65 -12.73 7.19
CA MET A 270 -3.50 -13.63 7.33
C MET A 270 -2.55 -13.26 8.47
N LEU A 271 -2.36 -11.96 8.72
CA LEU A 271 -1.37 -11.45 9.67
C LEU A 271 -1.53 -11.98 11.11
N PRO A 272 -2.74 -12.22 11.65
CA PRO A 272 -2.90 -12.88 12.96
C PRO A 272 -2.29 -14.27 13.04
N HIS A 273 -2.20 -15.00 11.92
CA HIS A 273 -1.53 -16.31 11.91
C HIS A 273 0.00 -16.18 11.93
N VAL A 274 0.51 -15.03 11.47
CA VAL A 274 1.94 -14.71 11.42
C VAL A 274 2.40 -14.06 12.72
N LEU A 275 1.59 -13.14 13.23
CA LEU A 275 1.85 -12.28 14.38
C LEU A 275 0.72 -12.45 15.41
N PRO A 276 0.54 -13.65 15.98
CA PRO A 276 -0.61 -13.95 16.84
C PRO A 276 -0.60 -13.18 18.16
N ALA A 277 0.55 -12.63 18.58
CA ALA A 277 0.65 -11.76 19.74
C ALA A 277 -0.08 -10.41 19.56
N THR A 278 -0.40 -10.03 18.31
CA THR A 278 -1.05 -8.75 18.02
C THR A 278 -2.57 -8.90 17.94
N GLY A 279 -3.29 -8.13 18.77
CA GLY A 279 -4.74 -8.16 18.81
C GLY A 279 -5.42 -7.74 17.49
N ALA A 280 -6.59 -8.33 17.21
CA ALA A 280 -7.35 -8.11 15.97
C ALA A 280 -7.71 -6.62 15.71
N VAL A 281 -7.93 -5.84 16.76
CA VAL A 281 -8.28 -4.41 16.67
C VAL A 281 -7.22 -3.62 15.90
N TRP A 282 -5.93 -3.93 16.12
CA TRP A 282 -4.82 -3.28 15.42
C TRP A 282 -4.83 -3.56 13.93
N TRP A 283 -5.01 -4.83 13.54
CA TRP A 283 -5.04 -5.24 12.13
C TRP A 283 -6.25 -4.66 11.40
N LEU A 284 -7.43 -4.67 12.02
CA LEU A 284 -8.64 -4.08 11.46
C LEU A 284 -8.50 -2.56 11.28
N GLY A 285 -7.99 -1.86 12.31
CA GLY A 285 -7.80 -0.41 12.27
C GLY A 285 -6.76 0.05 11.25
N LEU A 286 -5.53 -0.47 11.34
CA LEU A 286 -4.45 -0.13 10.39
C LEU A 286 -4.80 -0.59 8.97
N GLY A 287 -5.41 -1.76 8.84
CA GLY A 287 -5.95 -2.27 7.59
C GLY A 287 -6.93 -1.32 6.94
N ALA A 288 -7.97 -0.92 7.68
CA ALA A 288 -8.98 0.02 7.22
C ALA A 288 -8.36 1.37 6.82
N PHE A 289 -7.40 1.86 7.60
CA PHE A 289 -6.68 3.11 7.31
C PHE A 289 -5.93 3.05 5.97
N PHE A 290 -5.07 2.06 5.77
CA PHE A 290 -4.31 1.92 4.52
C PHE A 290 -5.19 1.56 3.33
N ALA A 291 -6.26 0.81 3.56
CA ALA A 291 -7.24 0.46 2.54
C ALA A 291 -8.02 1.67 2.04
N THR A 292 -8.29 2.64 2.91
CA THR A 292 -9.13 3.80 2.58
C THR A 292 -8.37 5.05 2.17
N ILE A 293 -7.09 5.18 2.55
CA ILE A 293 -6.26 6.34 2.19
C ILE A 293 -6.25 6.70 0.70
N PRO A 294 -6.25 5.74 -0.27
CA PRO A 294 -6.25 6.09 -1.69
C PRO A 294 -7.54 6.81 -2.11
N TYR A 295 -8.68 6.47 -1.49
CA TYR A 295 -9.98 7.04 -1.83
C TYR A 295 -10.18 8.45 -1.26
N ALA A 296 -9.36 8.85 -0.28
CA ALA A 296 -9.37 10.19 0.30
C ALA A 296 -8.50 11.20 -0.49
N ALA A 297 -7.82 10.78 -1.55
CA ALA A 297 -6.90 11.62 -2.30
C ALA A 297 -7.54 12.87 -2.93
N ALA A 298 -8.79 12.77 -3.41
CA ALA A 298 -9.51 13.94 -3.94
C ALA A 298 -9.71 15.04 -2.88
N LEU A 299 -9.88 14.63 -1.62
CA LEU A 299 -9.97 15.57 -0.50
C LEU A 299 -8.64 16.29 -0.24
N SER A 300 -7.51 15.57 -0.39
CA SER A 300 -6.17 16.17 -0.24
C SER A 300 -5.89 17.27 -1.27
N GLU A 301 -6.37 17.08 -2.50
CA GLU A 301 -6.19 18.06 -3.57
C GLU A 301 -7.02 19.33 -3.29
N LEU A 302 -8.27 19.17 -2.83
CA LEU A 302 -9.15 20.28 -2.48
C LEU A 302 -8.69 21.04 -1.23
N SER A 303 -8.22 20.34 -0.20
CA SER A 303 -7.82 20.95 1.07
C SER A 303 -6.61 21.90 0.90
N ARG A 304 -5.77 21.62 -0.10
CA ARG A 304 -4.54 22.38 -0.41
C ARG A 304 -4.76 23.58 -1.31
N VAL A 305 -5.83 23.60 -2.09
CA VAL A 305 -6.08 24.67 -3.06
C VAL A 305 -7.38 25.38 -2.70
N PRO A 306 -7.32 26.48 -1.90
CA PRO A 306 -8.51 27.22 -1.49
C PRO A 306 -9.37 27.69 -2.67
N GLY A 307 -8.74 27.98 -3.82
CA GLY A 307 -9.43 28.30 -5.06
C GLY A 307 -10.41 27.21 -5.48
N LEU A 308 -9.99 25.94 -5.53
CA LEU A 308 -10.85 24.82 -5.93
C LEU A 308 -12.02 24.61 -4.97
N ARG A 309 -11.83 24.82 -3.67
CA ARG A 309 -12.95 24.81 -2.70
C ARG A 309 -13.96 25.92 -2.96
N ARG A 310 -13.52 27.13 -3.32
CA ARG A 310 -14.43 28.25 -3.65
C ARG A 310 -15.32 27.92 -4.83
N TRP A 311 -14.82 27.18 -5.82
CA TRP A 311 -15.62 26.69 -6.95
C TRP A 311 -16.75 25.73 -6.53
N LEU A 312 -16.57 24.98 -5.44
CA LEU A 312 -17.60 24.08 -4.89
C LEU A 312 -18.58 24.80 -3.95
N GLY A 313 -18.26 26.02 -3.50
CA GLY A 313 -19.12 26.82 -2.63
C GLY A 313 -19.33 26.23 -1.22
N CYS A 314 -18.43 25.35 -0.74
CA CYS A 314 -18.62 24.61 0.51
C CYS A 314 -17.63 25.06 1.61
N THR A 315 -18.03 24.86 2.87
CA THR A 315 -17.14 25.08 4.03
C THR A 315 -16.16 23.90 4.22
N ASP A 316 -15.05 24.13 4.95
CA ASP A 316 -14.07 23.07 5.23
C ASP A 316 -14.68 21.93 6.06
N MET A 317 -15.56 22.28 7.01
CA MET A 317 -16.25 21.31 7.85
C MET A 317 -17.27 20.49 7.06
N GLU A 318 -18.04 21.12 6.18
CA GLU A 318 -18.97 20.40 5.30
C GLU A 318 -18.23 19.38 4.42
N LEU A 319 -17.10 19.78 3.83
CA LEU A 319 -16.27 18.90 3.02
C LEU A 319 -15.70 17.73 3.83
N ARG A 320 -15.16 17.99 5.03
CA ARG A 320 -14.62 16.96 5.94
C ARG A 320 -15.70 15.97 6.37
N VAL A 321 -16.83 16.45 6.88
CA VAL A 321 -17.94 15.60 7.35
C VAL A 321 -18.46 14.74 6.21
N THR A 322 -18.65 15.34 5.03
CA THR A 322 -19.10 14.59 3.84
C THR A 322 -18.09 13.50 3.47
N ALA A 323 -16.79 13.80 3.49
CA ALA A 323 -15.76 12.81 3.23
C ALA A 323 -15.71 11.69 4.28
N VAL A 324 -15.84 12.03 5.56
CA VAL A 324 -15.94 11.04 6.64
C VAL A 324 -17.14 10.14 6.41
N CYS A 325 -18.32 10.67 6.11
CA CYS A 325 -19.51 9.86 5.84
C CYS A 325 -19.30 8.88 4.67
N VAL A 326 -18.71 9.34 3.56
CA VAL A 326 -18.42 8.46 2.41
C VAL A 326 -17.39 7.40 2.77
N LEU A 327 -16.29 7.77 3.42
CA LEU A 327 -15.25 6.82 3.84
C LEU A 327 -15.77 5.84 4.89
N LEU A 328 -16.69 6.26 5.76
CA LEU A 328 -17.32 5.42 6.76
C LEU A 328 -18.08 4.25 6.12
N VAL A 329 -18.80 4.51 5.02
CA VAL A 329 -19.44 3.45 4.21
C VAL A 329 -18.39 2.46 3.69
N ILE A 330 -17.25 2.94 3.20
CA ILE A 330 -16.16 2.09 2.71
C ILE A 330 -15.54 1.27 3.85
N THR A 331 -15.31 1.89 5.01
CA THR A 331 -14.76 1.18 6.19
C THR A 331 -15.74 0.19 6.80
N ILE A 332 -17.05 0.43 6.70
CA ILE A 332 -18.07 -0.56 7.11
C ILE A 332 -18.07 -1.74 6.14
N ALA A 333 -18.02 -1.49 4.83
CA ALA A 333 -17.90 -2.56 3.84
C ALA A 333 -16.61 -3.37 4.05
N TRP A 334 -15.50 -2.69 4.33
CA TRP A 334 -14.23 -3.31 4.75
C TRP A 334 -14.41 -4.19 5.98
N TRP A 335 -14.97 -3.66 7.06
CA TRP A 335 -15.22 -4.38 8.30
C TRP A 335 -16.10 -5.60 8.07
N ALA A 336 -17.16 -5.48 7.26
CA ALA A 336 -18.04 -6.59 6.93
C ALA A 336 -17.27 -7.73 6.23
N VAL A 337 -16.39 -7.40 5.28
CA VAL A 337 -15.55 -8.36 4.56
C VAL A 337 -14.51 -9.01 5.48
N THR A 338 -13.81 -8.24 6.31
CA THR A 338 -12.83 -8.80 7.25
C THR A 338 -13.47 -9.49 8.45
N GLY A 339 -14.70 -9.13 8.80
CA GLY A 339 -15.47 -9.67 9.91
C GLY A 339 -15.81 -11.15 9.75
N PHE A 340 -15.80 -11.68 8.52
CA PHE A 340 -15.88 -13.13 8.29
C PHE A 340 -14.73 -13.91 8.93
N ALA A 341 -13.55 -13.29 9.11
CA ALA A 341 -12.39 -13.93 9.73
C ALA A 341 -12.28 -13.61 11.24
N PHE A 342 -12.60 -12.39 11.63
CA PHE A 342 -12.42 -11.90 13.01
C PHE A 342 -13.70 -11.92 13.87
N GLY A 343 -14.84 -12.24 13.27
CA GLY A 343 -16.16 -12.00 13.84
C GLY A 343 -16.61 -10.54 13.71
N TRP A 344 -17.93 -10.33 13.73
CA TRP A 344 -18.53 -9.00 13.70
C TRP A 344 -18.61 -8.42 15.12
N THR A 345 -17.50 -7.88 15.59
CA THR A 345 -17.41 -7.25 16.92
C THR A 345 -17.65 -5.74 16.85
N LEU A 346 -18.22 -5.18 17.92
CA LEU A 346 -18.40 -3.73 18.06
C LEU A 346 -17.06 -2.99 18.04
N SER A 347 -16.02 -3.53 18.69
CA SER A 347 -14.67 -2.93 18.67
C SER A 347 -14.09 -2.85 17.25
N GLY A 348 -14.32 -3.88 16.42
CA GLY A 348 -13.93 -3.89 15.02
C GLY A 348 -14.66 -2.81 14.20
N LEU A 349 -15.95 -2.61 14.46
CA LEU A 349 -16.73 -1.56 13.79
C LEU A 349 -16.23 -0.17 14.19
N LEU A 350 -16.03 0.07 15.50
CA LEU A 350 -15.58 1.34 16.04
C LEU A 350 -14.17 1.71 15.56
N VAL A 351 -13.22 0.78 15.55
CA VAL A 351 -11.85 1.06 15.06
C VAL A 351 -11.85 1.33 13.55
N SER A 352 -12.72 0.65 12.79
CA SER A 352 -12.86 0.90 11.35
C SER A 352 -13.47 2.28 11.07
N ALA A 353 -14.48 2.69 11.84
CA ALA A 353 -15.03 4.04 11.77
C ALA A 353 -13.99 5.11 12.15
N LEU A 354 -13.19 4.86 13.20
CA LEU A 354 -12.10 5.74 13.60
C LEU A 354 -11.03 5.88 12.51
N ALA A 355 -10.75 4.80 11.77
CA ALA A 355 -9.83 4.83 10.64
C ALA A 355 -10.32 5.80 9.53
N ALA A 356 -11.63 5.89 9.26
CA ALA A 356 -12.16 6.86 8.30
C ALA A 356 -11.89 8.31 8.75
N ALA A 357 -12.13 8.63 10.03
CA ALA A 357 -11.84 9.96 10.56
C ALA A 357 -10.33 10.26 10.60
N ALA A 358 -9.51 9.28 10.99
CA ALA A 358 -8.06 9.37 10.97
C ALA A 358 -7.51 9.64 9.55
N VAL A 359 -8.06 8.99 8.53
CA VAL A 359 -7.69 9.26 7.13
C VAL A 359 -8.06 10.68 6.72
N VAL A 360 -9.27 11.16 7.06
CA VAL A 360 -9.66 12.56 6.76
C VAL A 360 -8.72 13.55 7.45
N ARG A 361 -8.37 13.33 8.72
CA ARG A 361 -7.39 14.14 9.43
C ARG A 361 -6.02 14.13 8.73
N THR A 362 -5.58 12.96 8.28
CA THR A 362 -4.31 12.79 7.55
C THR A 362 -4.28 13.61 6.27
N VAL A 363 -5.34 13.55 5.46
CA VAL A 363 -5.35 14.18 4.12
C VAL A 363 -5.75 15.66 4.12
N THR A 364 -6.36 16.16 5.20
CA THR A 364 -6.76 17.57 5.33
C THR A 364 -5.78 18.42 6.13
N LYS A 365 -4.60 17.86 6.45
CA LYS A 365 -3.51 18.57 7.07
C LYS A 365 -2.96 19.69 6.13
N PRO A 366 -2.52 20.83 6.69
CA PRO A 366 -1.82 21.87 5.92
C PRO A 366 -0.50 21.36 5.31
N MET A 367 -0.03 22.04 4.25
CA MET A 367 1.27 21.74 3.65
C MET A 367 2.40 21.93 4.67
N LEU A 368 3.52 21.21 4.47
CA LEU A 368 4.67 21.35 5.35
C LEU A 368 5.19 22.80 5.27
N ASP A 369 5.23 23.47 6.41
CA ASP A 369 5.85 24.78 6.53
C ASP A 369 7.37 24.58 6.71
N PHE A 370 8.15 24.90 5.68
CA PHE A 370 9.60 24.76 5.71
C PHE A 370 10.28 25.90 6.49
N ASP A 371 9.54 26.92 6.92
CA ASP A 371 10.10 28.02 7.72
C ASP A 371 10.32 27.62 9.19
N LYS A 372 9.75 26.49 9.63
CA LYS A 372 9.80 25.99 11.03
C LYS A 372 10.33 24.57 11.15
N LEU A 373 11.51 24.30 10.57
CA LEU A 373 12.16 22.99 10.69
C LEU A 373 12.90 22.90 12.03
N GLY A 374 12.18 22.45 13.07
CA GLY A 374 12.86 21.86 14.23
C GLY A 374 13.56 20.55 13.83
N GLU A 375 14.69 20.25 14.46
CA GLU A 375 15.48 19.04 14.22
C GLU A 375 15.17 17.99 15.30
N VAL A 376 14.80 16.76 14.92
CA VAL A 376 14.78 15.62 15.84
C VAL A 376 15.95 14.71 15.54
N ALA A 377 16.77 14.45 16.55
CA ALA A 377 17.72 13.35 16.51
C ALA A 377 16.95 12.03 16.53
N VAL A 378 16.88 11.36 15.37
CA VAL A 378 16.36 9.98 15.29
C VAL A 378 17.55 9.04 15.50
N PRO A 379 17.52 8.12 16.47
CA PRO A 379 18.60 7.17 16.67
C PRO A 379 18.91 6.40 15.37
N GLY A 380 20.14 6.54 14.85
CA GLY A 380 20.58 5.87 13.62
C GLY A 380 20.24 6.58 12.29
N MET A 381 19.63 7.77 12.30
CA MET A 381 19.46 8.63 11.12
C MET A 381 19.95 10.05 11.40
N THR A 382 20.68 10.62 10.44
CA THR A 382 21.07 12.02 10.41
C THR A 382 19.80 12.89 10.33
N VAL A 383 19.38 13.41 11.48
CA VAL A 383 18.39 14.50 11.69
C VAL A 383 17.17 14.45 10.77
N ALA A 384 16.03 13.97 11.30
CA ALA A 384 14.76 14.09 10.60
C ALA A 384 14.05 15.40 11.01
N PRO A 385 13.50 16.18 10.07
CA PRO A 385 12.75 17.37 10.42
C PRO A 385 11.50 16.99 11.23
N VAL A 386 11.28 17.63 12.38
CA VAL A 386 10.12 17.40 13.28
C VAL A 386 8.81 17.43 12.49
N GLY A 387 8.70 18.37 11.54
CA GLY A 387 7.52 18.55 10.70
C GLY A 387 7.15 17.30 9.89
N LEU A 388 8.13 16.47 9.50
CA LEU A 388 7.90 15.23 8.77
C LEU A 388 7.34 14.13 9.68
N ILE A 389 7.90 13.96 10.87
CA ILE A 389 7.40 12.99 11.85
C ILE A 389 5.98 13.36 12.24
N ALA A 390 5.74 14.64 12.55
CA ALA A 390 4.40 15.16 12.82
C ALA A 390 3.46 14.93 11.63
N GLN A 391 3.92 15.07 10.38
CA GLN A 391 3.12 14.80 9.18
C GLN A 391 2.67 13.36 9.06
N LEU A 392 3.58 12.42 9.29
CA LEU A 392 3.30 10.99 9.19
C LEU A 392 2.45 10.50 10.38
N ALA A 393 2.64 11.10 11.55
CA ALA A 393 1.89 10.75 12.75
C ALA A 393 0.46 11.32 12.75
N THR A 394 0.21 12.46 12.09
CA THR A 394 -1.10 13.12 12.11
C THR A 394 -2.19 12.22 11.49
N GLY A 395 -3.21 11.88 12.27
CA GLY A 395 -4.26 10.94 11.90
C GLY A 395 -3.98 9.54 12.44
N LEU A 396 -2.77 9.02 12.18
CA LEU A 396 -2.34 7.72 12.68
C LEU A 396 -2.25 7.72 14.22
N ASP A 397 -1.88 8.85 14.83
CA ASP A 397 -1.91 9.11 16.27
C ASP A 397 -3.28 8.81 16.89
N VAL A 398 -4.35 9.35 16.30
CA VAL A 398 -5.73 9.15 16.76
C VAL A 398 -6.13 7.68 16.60
N LEU A 399 -5.79 7.06 15.48
CA LEU A 399 -6.10 5.65 15.23
C LEU A 399 -5.39 4.74 16.22
N VAL A 400 -4.09 4.97 16.48
CA VAL A 400 -3.30 4.18 17.43
C VAL A 400 -3.83 4.37 18.84
N GLY A 401 -4.13 5.61 19.25
CA GLY A 401 -4.73 5.90 20.55
C GLY A 401 -6.09 5.21 20.73
N GLY A 402 -6.97 5.29 19.73
CA GLY A 402 -8.28 4.64 19.80
C GLY A 402 -8.22 3.12 19.70
N ALA A 403 -7.29 2.55 18.93
CA ALA A 403 -7.05 1.11 18.90
C ALA A 403 -6.53 0.60 20.25
N ALA A 404 -5.64 1.33 20.91
CA ALA A 404 -5.18 1.01 22.26
C ALA A 404 -6.33 1.04 23.28
N VAL A 405 -7.16 2.10 23.25
CA VAL A 405 -8.36 2.22 24.08
C VAL A 405 -9.30 1.02 23.88
N LEU A 406 -9.58 0.65 22.63
CA LEU A 406 -10.46 -0.47 22.29
C LEU A 406 -9.86 -1.86 22.60
N GLN A 407 -8.54 -1.98 22.60
CA GLN A 407 -7.84 -3.24 22.85
C GLN A 407 -7.65 -3.51 24.36
N PHE A 408 -7.41 -2.48 25.15
CA PHE A 408 -7.01 -2.62 26.56
C PHE A 408 -8.11 -2.25 27.56
N LEU A 409 -9.14 -1.50 27.17
CA LEU A 409 -10.27 -1.21 28.06
C LEU A 409 -11.46 -2.13 27.77
N PRO A 410 -12.23 -2.52 28.80
CA PRO A 410 -13.47 -3.25 28.59
C PRO A 410 -14.46 -2.42 27.77
N MET A 411 -15.28 -3.09 26.95
CA MET A 411 -16.31 -2.42 26.17
C MET A 411 -17.41 -1.89 27.09
N SER A 412 -17.32 -0.59 27.41
CA SER A 412 -18.21 0.14 28.30
C SER A 412 -18.66 1.45 27.65
N ALA A 413 -19.64 2.13 28.24
CA ALA A 413 -20.07 3.47 27.79
C ALA A 413 -18.91 4.47 27.76
N ILE A 414 -17.97 4.39 28.71
CA ILE A 414 -16.79 5.26 28.79
C ILE A 414 -15.89 5.03 27.57
N THR A 415 -15.65 3.78 27.20
CA THR A 415 -14.84 3.41 26.03
C THR A 415 -15.46 3.94 24.73
N VAL A 416 -16.79 3.82 24.59
CA VAL A 416 -17.51 4.35 23.42
C VAL A 416 -17.43 5.87 23.36
N LEU A 417 -17.63 6.57 24.49
CA LEU A 417 -17.50 8.02 24.58
C LEU A 417 -16.07 8.49 24.28
N ALA A 418 -15.06 7.79 24.77
CA ALA A 418 -13.66 8.10 24.47
C ALA A 418 -13.36 7.98 22.97
N VAL A 419 -13.82 6.91 22.32
CA VAL A 419 -13.67 6.74 20.86
C VAL A 419 -14.47 7.79 20.09
N ALA A 420 -15.68 8.13 20.52
CA ALA A 420 -16.47 9.20 19.93
C ALA A 420 -15.78 10.57 20.06
N GLY A 421 -15.15 10.84 21.21
CA GLY A 421 -14.32 12.03 21.44
C GLY A 421 -13.11 12.09 20.51
N LEU A 422 -12.39 10.98 20.34
CA LEU A 422 -11.27 10.86 19.40
C LEU A 422 -11.72 11.04 17.94
N PHE A 423 -12.87 10.46 17.58
CA PHE A 423 -13.48 10.64 16.27
C PHE A 423 -13.83 12.13 16.03
N GLY A 424 -14.50 12.76 17.00
CA GLY A 424 -14.82 14.19 16.95
C GLY A 424 -13.57 15.06 16.82
N PHE A 425 -12.51 14.75 17.58
CA PHE A 425 -11.21 15.41 17.50
C PHE A 425 -10.51 15.20 16.15
N ALA A 426 -10.72 14.07 15.49
CA ALA A 426 -10.16 13.84 14.16
C ALA A 426 -10.89 14.64 13.06
N VAL A 427 -12.19 14.84 13.20
CA VAL A 427 -12.99 15.61 12.24
C VAL A 427 -12.86 17.11 12.48
N TRP A 428 -12.85 17.54 13.74
CA TRP A 428 -12.79 18.94 14.13
C TRP A 428 -11.38 19.52 13.92
N ARG A 429 -11.29 20.67 13.24
CA ARG A 429 -10.06 21.47 13.15
C ARG A 429 -10.29 22.84 13.76
N ARG A 430 -9.33 23.31 14.55
CA ARG A 430 -9.31 24.69 15.02
C ARG A 430 -8.97 25.61 13.83
N PRO A 431 -9.73 26.70 13.60
CA PRO A 431 -9.56 27.56 12.42
C PRO A 431 -8.22 28.33 12.36
N HIS A 432 -7.35 28.20 13.36
CA HIS A 432 -6.10 28.96 13.49
C HIS A 432 -4.84 28.09 13.70
N GLU A 433 -4.92 26.79 13.45
CA GLU A 433 -3.78 25.86 13.31
C GLU A 433 -3.64 25.44 11.84
#